data_AF-A0A917Z808-F1
#
_entry.id   AF-A0A917Z808-F1
#
_cell.length_a   1.000
_cell.length_b   1.000
_cell.length_c   1.000
_cell.angle_alpha   90.00
_cell.angle_beta   90.00
_cell.angle_gamma   90.00
#
_symmetry.space_group_name_H-M   'P 1'
#
loop_
_entity.id
_entity.type
_entity.pdbx_description
1 polymer ?
#
loop_
_entity_poly.entity_id
_entity_poly.type
_entity_poly.pdbx_seq_one_letter_code
_entity_poly.pdbx_strand_id
1 'polypeptide(L)'
;MRSLIIGLAAAATLAGLPAASAAATVSGGQAVSAAQLPNCSGKRVLRFPFHTREMLKAAYIHVFYDARTSTACAYLNSTNATWGTNKHMTITLKHCARRSDRYGQCIGQLQSTTVRGWYPGRSDTARLRVGRGCLMATARIWWGKNYGLTSTQSTVCVSNSGGA
;
A
#
# COMPACT_ATOMS: atom_id res chain seq x y z
N MET A 1 46.08 -44.06 -57.40
CA MET A 1 45.20 -45.24 -57.32
C MET A 1 43.81 -44.73 -56.99
N ARG A 2 42.89 -44.69 -57.98
CA ARG A 2 41.71 -45.61 -58.09
C ARG A 2 40.80 -45.52 -56.85
N SER A 3 39.53 -45.12 -56.90
CA SER A 3 38.56 -45.06 -57.99
C SER A 3 37.38 -44.12 -57.64
N LEU A 4 36.73 -43.60 -58.68
CA LEU A 4 35.36 -43.09 -58.70
C LEU A 4 34.33 -44.20 -58.36
N ILE A 5 33.10 -43.82 -57.94
CA ILE A 5 31.83 -43.99 -58.69
C ILE A 5 30.61 -43.67 -57.76
N ILE A 6 29.91 -42.55 -58.00
CA ILE A 6 28.55 -42.39 -58.61
C ILE A 6 27.38 -42.77 -57.69
N GLY A 7 26.40 -41.86 -57.59
CA GLY A 7 25.05 -42.15 -57.11
C GLY A 7 24.11 -40.93 -57.09
N LEU A 8 23.59 -40.55 -58.26
CA LEU A 8 22.36 -39.76 -58.50
C LEU A 8 21.15 -40.36 -57.71
N ALA A 9 20.01 -39.74 -57.41
CA ALA A 9 19.36 -38.47 -57.70
C ALA A 9 18.07 -38.39 -56.84
N ALA A 10 17.36 -37.27 -57.01
CA ALA A 10 15.90 -37.08 -56.90
C ALA A 10 15.36 -36.50 -55.58
N ALA A 11 14.97 -35.23 -55.72
CA ALA A 11 14.07 -34.52 -54.84
C ALA A 11 12.65 -35.12 -54.92
N ALA A 12 11.92 -35.07 -53.81
CA ALA A 12 10.46 -35.00 -53.84
C ALA A 12 9.98 -34.21 -52.61
N THR A 13 9.13 -33.25 -52.92
CA THR A 13 8.59 -32.21 -52.06
C THR A 13 7.36 -32.64 -51.26
N LEU A 14 7.09 -31.83 -50.23
CA LEU A 14 5.77 -31.35 -49.80
C LEU A 14 4.92 -32.20 -48.83
N ALA A 15 4.58 -31.49 -47.76
CA ALA A 15 3.30 -31.44 -47.07
C ALA A 15 2.99 -32.51 -46.01
N GLY A 16 2.74 -32.02 -44.79
CA GLY A 16 1.67 -32.57 -43.97
C GLY A 16 2.00 -32.75 -42.49
N LEU A 17 1.27 -31.97 -41.69
CA LEU A 17 0.89 -32.19 -40.29
C LEU A 17 1.86 -31.70 -39.19
N PRO A 18 1.43 -30.71 -38.36
CA PRO A 18 2.20 -30.27 -37.21
C PRO A 18 2.16 -31.30 -36.09
N ALA A 19 3.29 -31.39 -35.40
CA ALA A 19 3.52 -32.24 -34.24
C ALA A 19 2.50 -31.99 -33.12
N ALA A 20 1.76 -33.04 -32.77
CA ALA A 20 1.19 -33.17 -31.45
C ALA A 20 2.31 -33.48 -30.45
N SER A 21 2.10 -33.03 -29.21
CA SER A 21 2.79 -33.44 -27.96
C SER A 21 3.98 -32.57 -27.54
N ALA A 22 3.70 -31.57 -26.70
CA ALA A 22 3.90 -31.71 -25.26
C ALA A 22 3.56 -30.35 -24.61
N ALA A 23 2.33 -30.24 -24.10
CA ALA A 23 1.99 -29.18 -23.17
C ALA A 23 2.84 -29.39 -21.91
N ALA A 24 3.98 -28.72 -21.84
CA ALA A 24 4.65 -28.48 -20.58
C ALA A 24 3.68 -27.64 -19.75
N THR A 25 2.97 -28.31 -18.86
CA THR A 25 2.12 -27.70 -17.84
C THR A 25 3.02 -26.84 -16.96
N VAL A 26 3.25 -25.60 -17.38
CA VAL A 26 3.74 -24.55 -16.49
C VAL A 26 2.68 -24.48 -15.41
N SER A 27 3.01 -25.04 -14.24
CA SER A 27 2.18 -24.90 -13.05
C SER A 27 2.01 -23.41 -12.84
N GLY A 28 0.88 -22.88 -13.30
CA GLY A 28 0.55 -21.48 -13.18
C GLY A 28 0.61 -21.17 -11.71
N GLY A 29 1.64 -20.39 -11.32
CA GLY A 29 1.71 -19.83 -9.99
C GLY A 29 0.34 -19.24 -9.71
N GLN A 30 -0.37 -19.82 -8.75
CA GLN A 30 -1.74 -19.42 -8.48
C GLN A 30 -1.72 -17.92 -8.28
N ALA A 31 -2.53 -17.21 -9.06
CA ALA A 31 -2.74 -15.79 -8.87
C ALA A 31 -3.33 -15.65 -7.47
N VAL A 32 -2.45 -15.37 -6.50
CA VAL A 32 -2.84 -15.10 -5.13
C VAL A 32 -3.69 -13.85 -5.24
N SER A 33 -5.01 -14.01 -5.08
CA SER A 33 -5.94 -12.89 -5.02
C SER A 33 -5.33 -11.87 -4.08
N ALA A 34 -4.91 -10.73 -4.61
CA ALA A 34 -4.27 -9.69 -3.83
C ALA A 34 -5.26 -9.36 -2.72
N ALA A 35 -4.90 -9.65 -1.46
CA ALA A 35 -5.72 -9.30 -0.31
C ALA A 35 -6.17 -7.86 -0.53
N GLN A 36 -7.48 -7.67 -0.74
CA GLN A 36 -8.06 -6.41 -1.18
C GLN A 36 -7.53 -5.32 -0.24
N LEU A 37 -6.57 -4.53 -0.72
CA LEU A 37 -5.83 -3.57 0.10
C LEU A 37 -6.87 -2.74 0.86
N PRO A 38 -6.79 -2.61 2.20
CA PRO A 38 -7.91 -2.12 2.98
C PRO A 38 -8.34 -0.73 2.49
N ASN A 39 -9.45 -0.64 1.77
CA ASN A 39 -9.71 0.54 0.95
C ASN A 39 -10.12 1.73 1.83
N CYS A 40 -9.49 2.88 1.61
CA CYS A 40 -9.98 4.15 2.12
C CYS A 40 -10.73 4.83 0.98
N SER A 41 -12.05 4.96 1.10
CA SER A 41 -12.85 5.77 0.18
C SER A 41 -12.54 7.26 0.38
N GLY A 42 -12.98 8.07 -0.59
CA GLY A 42 -12.89 9.51 -0.53
C GLY A 42 -11.57 10.09 -1.05
N LYS A 43 -11.36 11.39 -0.78
CA LYS A 43 -10.20 12.14 -1.25
C LYS A 43 -9.04 11.98 -0.28
N ARG A 44 -7.82 11.77 -0.79
CA ARG A 44 -6.61 11.85 0.03
C ARG A 44 -6.40 13.29 0.47
N VAL A 45 -6.47 13.53 1.77
CA VAL A 45 -6.30 14.86 2.38
C VAL A 45 -4.92 15.04 3.00
N LEU A 46 -4.20 13.96 3.29
CA LEU A 46 -2.83 14.00 3.79
C LEU A 46 -2.00 12.86 3.21
N ARG A 47 -0.75 13.17 2.87
CA ARG A 47 0.32 12.21 2.65
C ARG A 47 1.57 12.75 3.34
N PHE A 48 2.06 12.05 4.36
CA PHE A 48 3.19 12.50 5.17
C PHE A 48 4.30 11.45 5.18
N PRO A 49 5.56 11.80 4.85
CA PRO A 49 6.67 10.84 4.90
C PRO A 49 7.01 10.47 6.34
N PHE A 50 7.23 9.18 6.58
CA PHE A 50 7.61 8.66 7.89
C PHE A 50 9.02 8.07 7.82
N HIS A 51 9.94 8.71 8.54
CA HIS A 51 11.30 8.25 8.75
C HIS A 51 11.47 7.58 10.11
N THR A 52 12.35 6.58 10.14
CA THR A 52 12.89 6.01 11.37
C THR A 52 13.94 6.93 11.98
N ARG A 53 14.41 6.62 13.19
CA ARG A 53 15.50 7.33 13.87
C ARG A 53 16.81 7.26 13.07
N GLU A 54 16.97 6.18 12.31
CA GLU A 54 18.10 5.96 11.40
C GLU A 54 17.97 6.74 10.08
N MET A 55 17.01 7.67 10.00
CA MET A 55 16.71 8.49 8.81
C MET A 55 16.26 7.70 7.58
N LEU A 56 15.98 6.40 7.73
CA LEU A 56 15.38 5.59 6.68
C LEU A 56 13.89 5.93 6.52
N LYS A 57 13.48 6.34 5.32
CA LYS A 57 12.08 6.58 4.96
C LYS A 57 11.33 5.25 4.84
N ALA A 58 10.74 4.81 5.94
CA ALA A 58 10.08 3.52 6.05
C ALA A 58 8.69 3.50 5.39
N ALA A 59 7.91 4.58 5.51
CA ALA A 59 6.55 4.57 5.04
C ALA A 59 6.04 5.96 4.69
N TYR A 60 4.83 6.00 4.14
CA TYR A 60 3.98 7.17 4.12
C TYR A 60 2.77 6.94 5.04
N ILE A 61 2.43 7.96 5.83
CA ILE A 61 1.12 8.08 6.44
C ILE A 61 0.18 8.62 5.37
N HIS A 62 -0.91 7.91 5.13
CA HIS A 62 -1.97 8.37 4.26
C HIS A 62 -3.23 8.61 5.08
N VAL A 63 -3.87 9.77 4.86
CA VAL A 63 -5.19 10.07 5.42
C VAL A 63 -6.12 10.46 4.29
N PHE A 64 -7.30 9.86 4.29
CA PHE A 64 -8.39 10.09 3.36
C PHE A 64 -9.60 10.59 4.14
N TYR A 65 -10.44 11.37 3.47
CA TYR A 65 -11.73 11.79 3.97
C TYR A 65 -12.79 11.61 2.89
N ASP A 66 -13.87 10.93 3.26
CA ASP A 66 -15.05 10.74 2.45
C ASP A 66 -16.17 11.65 2.98
N ALA A 67 -16.45 12.73 2.24
CA ALA A 67 -17.48 13.69 2.61
C ALA A 67 -18.89 13.10 2.54
N ARG A 68 -19.13 12.06 1.72
CA ARG A 68 -20.47 11.45 1.59
C ARG A 68 -20.86 10.70 2.85
N THR A 69 -19.88 10.02 3.46
CA THR A 69 -20.08 9.21 4.67
C THR A 69 -19.55 9.88 5.93
N SER A 70 -19.03 11.12 5.80
CA SER A 70 -18.29 11.83 6.85
C SER A 70 -17.26 10.94 7.54
N THR A 71 -16.52 10.14 6.76
CA THR A 71 -15.58 9.13 7.31
C THR A 71 -14.15 9.51 6.97
N ALA A 72 -13.33 9.66 8.01
CA ALA A 72 -11.89 9.78 7.90
C ALA A 72 -11.23 8.40 8.04
N CYS A 73 -10.15 8.21 7.30
CA CYS A 73 -9.55 6.90 7.09
C CYS A 73 -8.03 7.05 6.97
N ALA A 74 -7.25 6.28 7.73
CA ALA A 74 -5.80 6.38 7.71
C ALA A 74 -5.10 5.03 7.74
N TYR A 75 -3.94 4.94 7.07
CA TYR A 75 -3.09 3.76 7.07
C TYR A 75 -1.62 4.14 6.82
N LEU A 76 -0.74 3.20 7.10
CA LEU A 76 0.67 3.26 6.76
C LEU A 76 0.93 2.44 5.51
N ASN A 77 1.70 3.01 4.59
CA ASN A 77 2.12 2.34 3.37
C ASN A 77 3.65 2.34 3.29
N SER A 78 4.27 1.16 3.32
CA SER A 78 5.72 1.05 3.20
C SER A 78 6.22 1.68 1.90
N THR A 79 7.42 2.24 1.94
CA THR A 79 8.12 2.64 0.72
C THR A 79 8.67 1.40 0.00
N ASN A 80 9.11 1.57 -1.26
CA ASN A 80 9.78 0.49 -2.00
C ASN A 80 10.99 -0.06 -1.24
N ALA A 81 11.72 0.79 -0.50
CA ALA A 81 12.92 0.41 0.24
C ALA A 81 12.64 -0.55 1.42
N THR A 82 11.40 -0.58 1.93
CA THR A 82 11.05 -1.42 3.07
C THR A 82 9.85 -2.32 2.78
N TRP A 83 9.39 -2.40 1.54
CA TRP A 83 8.29 -3.28 1.14
C TRP A 83 8.72 -4.75 1.26
N GLY A 84 7.81 -5.62 1.68
CA GLY A 84 8.10 -7.04 1.93
C GLY A 84 8.73 -7.32 3.30
N THR A 85 9.37 -6.34 3.94
CA THR A 85 9.88 -6.51 5.31
C THR A 85 8.74 -6.54 6.31
N ASN A 86 8.61 -7.60 7.11
CA ASN A 86 7.59 -7.66 8.16
C ASN A 86 7.93 -6.67 9.28
N LYS A 87 7.05 -5.68 9.51
CA LYS A 87 7.27 -4.58 10.45
C LYS A 87 6.08 -4.45 11.37
N HIS A 88 6.31 -4.18 12.65
CA HIS A 88 5.22 -3.85 13.55
C HIS A 88 4.82 -2.39 13.31
N MET A 89 3.66 -2.18 12.69
CA MET A 89 3.12 -0.87 12.39
C MET A 89 1.97 -0.54 13.33
N THR A 90 1.87 0.72 13.72
CA THR A 90 0.73 1.27 14.46
C THR A 90 0.35 2.61 13.84
N ILE A 91 -0.93 2.80 13.55
CA ILE A 91 -1.47 4.06 13.07
C ILE A 91 -2.69 4.40 13.91
N THR A 92 -2.65 5.58 14.52
CA THR A 92 -3.75 6.18 15.27
C THR A 92 -4.26 7.37 14.49
N LEU A 93 -5.54 7.35 14.11
CA LEU A 93 -6.24 8.50 13.56
C LEU A 93 -6.98 9.20 14.70
N LYS A 94 -6.86 10.52 14.77
CA LYS A 94 -7.48 11.38 15.79
C LYS A 94 -8.36 12.42 15.13
N HIS A 95 -9.50 12.65 15.76
CA HIS A 95 -10.41 13.75 15.48
C HIS A 95 -10.23 14.84 16.54
N CYS A 96 -9.82 16.02 16.11
CA CYS A 96 -9.54 17.18 16.94
C CYS A 96 -10.63 18.24 16.74
N ALA A 97 -11.02 18.93 17.80
CA ALA A 97 -12.00 20.01 17.74
C ALA A 97 -11.46 21.25 17.00
N ARG A 98 -10.16 21.53 17.11
CA ARG A 98 -9.54 22.73 16.53
C ARG A 98 -8.26 22.43 15.75
N ARG A 99 -7.96 23.32 14.81
CA ARG A 99 -6.73 23.34 14.04
C ARG A 99 -5.53 23.60 14.95
N SER A 100 -4.44 22.87 14.73
CA SER A 100 -3.11 23.19 15.27
C SER A 100 -2.04 22.93 14.20
N ASP A 101 -1.09 23.85 14.13
CA ASP A 101 0.15 23.76 13.36
C ASP A 101 1.29 23.05 14.13
N ARG A 102 1.08 22.70 15.40
CA ARG A 102 2.06 21.94 16.17
C ARG A 102 1.91 20.45 15.89
N TYR A 103 3.01 19.80 15.54
CA TYR A 103 3.04 18.34 15.40
C TYR A 103 2.63 17.65 16.70
N GLY A 104 1.76 16.64 16.60
CA GLY A 104 1.34 15.89 17.79
C GLY A 104 0.24 16.56 18.61
N GLN A 105 -0.14 17.81 18.30
CA GLN A 105 -1.11 18.55 19.09
C GLN A 105 -2.54 18.42 18.53
N CYS A 106 -3.38 17.65 19.24
CA CYS A 106 -4.81 17.54 18.94
C CYS A 106 -5.62 18.36 19.94
N ILE A 107 -5.89 19.63 19.61
CA ILE A 107 -6.63 20.53 20.49
C ILE A 107 -8.09 20.08 20.58
N GLY A 108 -8.53 19.76 21.80
CA GLY A 108 -9.86 19.22 22.06
C GLY A 108 -10.06 17.89 21.33
N GLN A 109 -9.24 16.89 21.61
CA GLN A 109 -9.39 15.55 21.03
C GLN A 109 -10.79 15.01 21.34
N LEU A 110 -11.58 14.73 20.30
CA LEU A 110 -12.96 14.24 20.41
C LEU A 110 -13.03 12.73 20.32
N GLN A 111 -12.33 12.15 19.34
CA GLN A 111 -12.28 10.71 19.11
C GLN A 111 -10.92 10.27 18.60
N SER A 112 -10.60 9.00 18.79
CA SER A 112 -9.42 8.37 18.18
C SER A 112 -9.68 6.90 17.91
N THR A 113 -9.08 6.37 16.86
CA THR A 113 -9.05 4.93 16.59
C THR A 113 -7.63 4.51 16.25
N THR A 114 -7.25 3.30 16.63
CA THR A 114 -5.89 2.78 16.44
C THR A 114 -5.96 1.39 15.84
N VAL A 115 -5.11 1.13 14.86
CA VAL A 115 -4.82 -0.22 14.38
C VAL A 115 -3.33 -0.51 14.57
N ARG A 116 -3.02 -1.76 14.89
CA ARG A 116 -1.67 -2.24 15.17
C ARG A 116 -1.52 -3.68 14.73
N GLY A 117 -0.35 -4.02 14.22
CA GLY A 117 -0.06 -5.37 13.75
C GLY A 117 1.27 -5.47 13.03
N TRP A 118 1.58 -6.69 12.59
CA TRP A 118 2.75 -7.00 11.79
C TRP A 118 2.38 -7.01 10.32
N TYR A 119 3.02 -6.14 9.52
CA TYR A 119 2.68 -5.97 8.11
C TYR A 119 3.94 -5.92 7.23
N PRO A 120 3.97 -6.66 6.09
CA PRO A 120 5.08 -6.61 5.16
C PRO A 120 5.09 -5.37 4.27
N GLY A 121 3.91 -4.78 4.00
CA GLY A 121 3.76 -3.66 3.07
C GLY A 121 2.90 -2.55 3.64
N ARG A 122 1.61 -2.81 3.78
CA ARG A 122 0.63 -1.81 4.22
C ARG A 122 -0.03 -2.25 5.52
N SER A 123 -0.28 -1.30 6.43
CA SER A 123 -1.08 -1.58 7.62
C SER A 123 -2.55 -1.74 7.29
N ASP A 124 -3.30 -2.29 8.23
CA ASP A 124 -4.75 -2.09 8.26
C ASP A 124 -5.10 -0.61 8.40
N THR A 125 -6.39 -0.34 8.32
CA THR A 125 -6.92 1.00 8.18
C THR A 125 -7.68 1.43 9.43
N ALA A 126 -7.21 2.52 10.05
CA ALA A 126 -7.88 3.25 11.12
C ALA A 126 -9.04 4.09 10.54
N ARG A 127 -10.28 3.93 11.04
CA ARG A 127 -11.47 4.66 10.55
C ARG A 127 -12.25 5.37 11.66
N LEU A 128 -12.65 6.62 11.41
CA LEU A 128 -13.49 7.43 12.30
C LEU A 128 -14.56 8.17 11.51
N ARG A 129 -15.74 8.34 12.10
CA ARG A 129 -16.72 9.32 11.61
C ARG A 129 -16.34 10.71 12.12
N VAL A 130 -16.22 11.67 11.22
CA VAL A 130 -15.78 13.04 11.50
C VAL A 130 -16.68 13.99 10.72
N GLY A 131 -17.75 14.48 11.35
CA GLY A 131 -18.66 15.43 10.70
C GLY A 131 -18.10 16.85 10.62
N ARG A 132 -17.33 17.28 11.61
CA ARG A 132 -16.66 18.60 11.63
C ARG A 132 -15.43 18.57 12.51
N GLY A 133 -14.42 19.38 12.23
CA GLY A 133 -13.21 19.51 13.03
C GLY A 133 -11.96 19.21 12.21
N CYS A 134 -10.88 18.77 12.85
CA CYS A 134 -9.61 18.53 12.17
C CYS A 134 -9.07 17.11 12.43
N LEU A 135 -8.23 16.65 11.52
CA LEU A 135 -7.67 15.31 11.52
C LEU A 135 -6.19 15.34 11.86
N MET A 136 -5.75 14.41 12.70
CA MET A 136 -4.34 14.18 13.00
C MET A 136 -4.06 12.68 12.97
N ALA A 137 -2.87 12.30 12.49
CA ALA A 137 -2.40 10.93 12.55
C ALA A 137 -1.14 10.82 13.41
N THR A 138 -1.04 9.75 14.19
CA THR A 138 0.19 9.34 14.87
C THR A 138 0.57 7.95 14.39
N ALA A 139 1.82 7.78 14.00
CA ALA A 139 2.32 6.53 13.47
C ALA A 139 3.56 6.07 14.23
N ARG A 140 3.65 4.76 14.45
CA ARG A 140 4.84 4.07 14.97
C ARG A 140 5.16 2.91 14.05
N ILE A 141 6.44 2.72 13.74
CA ILE A 141 6.93 1.54 13.01
C ILE A 141 8.19 1.05 13.72
N TRP A 142 8.35 -0.26 13.88
CA TRP A 142 9.62 -0.82 14.30
C TRP A 142 9.86 -2.24 13.74
N TRP A 143 11.14 -2.54 13.46
CA TRP A 143 11.64 -3.86 13.07
C TRP A 143 13.17 -3.92 13.23
N GLY A 144 13.68 -4.98 13.85
CA GLY A 144 15.11 -5.05 14.20
C GLY A 144 15.55 -3.80 14.97
N LYS A 145 16.61 -3.13 14.51
CA LYS A 145 17.09 -1.86 15.07
C LYS A 145 16.27 -0.64 14.66
N ASN A 146 15.49 -0.73 13.57
CA ASN A 146 14.82 0.43 13.00
C ASN A 146 13.58 0.77 13.82
N TYR A 147 13.51 2.00 14.30
CA TYR A 147 12.36 2.49 15.05
C TYR A 147 11.95 3.88 14.55
N GLY A 148 10.67 4.11 14.39
CA GLY A 148 10.10 5.42 14.14
C GLY A 148 8.87 5.66 15.00
N LEU A 149 8.68 6.91 15.42
CA LEU A 149 7.43 7.45 15.95
C LEU A 149 7.29 8.87 15.41
N THR A 150 6.17 9.16 14.76
CA THR A 150 5.88 10.51 14.28
C THR A 150 4.41 10.83 14.43
N SER A 151 4.12 12.11 14.57
CA SER A 151 2.77 12.64 14.48
C SER A 151 2.69 13.63 13.34
N THR A 152 1.50 13.82 12.80
CA THR A 152 1.21 14.92 11.87
C THR A 152 0.73 16.13 12.67
N GLN A 153 0.64 17.29 12.01
CA GLN A 153 -0.16 18.41 12.51
C GLN A 153 -1.65 18.10 12.37
N SER A 154 -2.52 18.89 13.02
CA SER A 154 -3.98 18.83 12.84
C SER A 154 -4.50 19.96 11.93
N THR A 155 -3.76 20.28 10.87
CA THR A 155 -4.08 21.39 9.95
C THR A 155 -5.17 21.07 8.94
N VAL A 156 -5.43 19.78 8.69
CA VAL A 156 -6.46 19.30 7.78
C VAL A 156 -7.80 19.30 8.50
N CYS A 157 -8.63 20.30 8.20
CA CYS A 157 -9.96 20.43 8.79
C CYS A 157 -11.05 20.10 7.76
N VAL A 158 -12.08 19.43 8.24
CA VAL A 158 -13.28 19.06 7.50
C VAL A 158 -14.46 19.76 8.14
N SER A 159 -15.34 20.26 7.30
CA SER A 159 -16.63 20.82 7.67
C SER A 159 -17.69 20.06 6.92
N ASN A 160 -18.77 19.69 7.60
CA ASN A 160 -19.89 19.02 6.96
C ASN A 160 -20.41 19.94 5.85
N SER A 161 -20.45 19.49 4.61
CA SER A 161 -21.05 20.23 3.49
C SER A 161 -22.58 20.02 3.44
N GLY A 162 -23.21 19.72 4.57
CA GLY A 162 -24.64 19.44 4.66
C GLY A 162 -25.41 20.64 5.19
N GLY A 163 -26.07 21.37 4.29
CA GLY A 163 -27.14 22.33 4.63
C GLY A 163 -26.96 23.72 4.04
N ALA A 164 -27.26 23.87 2.75
CA ALA A 164 -27.91 25.05 2.20
C ALA A 164 -29.17 24.56 1.48
#